data_AF-A0A939WN48-F1
#
_entry.id   AF-A0A939WN48-F1
#
_cell.length_a   1.000
_cell.length_b   1.000
_cell.length_c   1.000
_cell.angle_alpha   90.00
_cell.angle_beta   90.00
_cell.angle_gamma   90.00
#
_symmetry.space_group_name_H-M   'P 1'
#
loop_
_entity.id
_entity.type
_entity.pdbx_description
1 polymer ?
#
loop_
_entity_poly.entity_id
_entity_poly.type
_entity_poly.pdbx_seq_one_letter_code
_entity_poly.pdbx_strand_id
1 'polypeptide(L)'
;MITLVIAIAVAFGGFSAAHYAADLGIGWSVFLGLVAFGVFQAAFGFFIQRKVKADMVKVQGILEGGQKRLQQKMQRWQMRPPGSIQAAQKEIADDTRVFVKEALAETENLRKYRLWVPMIERQMATAQLQLNWMIKDFKRVDSLMPKAMFLDPMTVAIKLARQQMLGADVAEMEKTYRKGVRRLRYNQNVLLAATWSWILVNRGKVDEAFKALTEALKNSDDATLKRNHECLMNNKVAHFNNSGIGDQWYSLFLEEPKVKTQRPRSVYR
;
A
#
# COMPACT_ATOMS: atom_id res chain seq x y z
N MET A 1 -14.51 20.12 3.97
CA MET A 1 -15.83 20.78 3.77
C MET A 1 -15.76 22.27 4.09
N ILE A 2 -15.06 22.65 5.16
CA ILE A 2 -14.82 24.07 5.52
C ILE A 2 -14.19 24.86 4.37
N THR A 3 -13.29 24.25 3.60
CA THR A 3 -12.66 24.87 2.41
C THR A 3 -13.66 25.31 1.35
N LEU A 4 -14.72 24.53 1.14
CA LEU A 4 -15.75 24.81 0.15
C LEU A 4 -16.66 25.94 0.63
N VAL A 5 -16.98 25.98 1.93
CA VAL A 5 -17.73 27.07 2.55
C VAL A 5 -16.96 28.39 2.45
N ILE A 6 -15.66 28.39 2.77
CA ILE A 6 -14.82 29.60 2.65
C ILE A 6 -14.68 30.01 1.19
N ALA A 7 -14.49 29.06 0.27
CA ALA A 7 -14.39 29.38 -1.15
C ALA A 7 -15.67 30.02 -1.71
N ILE A 8 -16.85 29.56 -1.27
CA ILE A 8 -18.13 30.17 -1.65
C ILE A 8 -18.21 31.60 -1.09
N ALA A 9 -17.81 31.83 0.15
CA ALA A 9 -17.76 33.18 0.72
C ALA A 9 -16.79 34.10 -0.05
N VAL A 10 -15.62 33.59 -0.46
CA VAL A 10 -14.65 34.30 -1.32
C VAL A 10 -15.24 34.60 -2.70
N ALA A 11 -16.04 33.69 -3.27
CA ALA A 11 -16.73 33.90 -4.54
C ALA A 11 -17.74 35.05 -4.46
N PHE A 12 -18.56 35.07 -3.41
CA PHE A 12 -19.53 36.15 -3.17
C PHE A 12 -18.84 37.49 -2.84
N GLY A 13 -17.72 37.46 -2.11
CA GLY A 13 -16.88 38.63 -1.88
C GLY A 13 -16.28 39.17 -3.18
N GLY A 14 -15.76 38.30 -4.05
CA GLY A 14 -15.24 38.67 -5.36
C GLY A 14 -16.31 39.26 -6.28
N PHE A 15 -17.51 38.67 -6.30
CA PHE A 15 -18.67 39.22 -7.00
C PHE A 15 -19.06 40.60 -6.46
N SER A 16 -19.19 40.74 -5.14
CA SER A 16 -19.63 41.99 -4.52
C SER A 16 -18.61 43.11 -4.71
N ALA A 17 -17.31 42.81 -4.62
CA ALA A 17 -16.26 43.78 -4.89
C ALA A 17 -16.24 44.21 -6.36
N ALA A 18 -16.39 43.28 -7.30
CA ALA A 18 -16.44 43.59 -8.73
C ALA A 18 -17.67 44.42 -9.09
N HIS A 19 -18.83 44.11 -8.51
CA HIS A 19 -20.08 44.78 -8.84
C HIS A 19 -20.24 46.14 -8.15
N TYR A 20 -19.95 46.25 -6.85
CA TYR A 20 -20.22 47.46 -6.06
C TYR A 20 -19.03 48.40 -5.94
N ALA A 21 -17.78 47.92 -6.05
CA ALA A 21 -16.59 48.76 -5.91
C ALA A 21 -15.91 49.07 -7.25
N ALA A 22 -16.00 48.17 -8.24
CA ALA A 22 -15.39 48.36 -9.56
C ALA A 22 -16.42 48.67 -10.67
N ASP A 23 -17.71 48.71 -10.32
CA ASP A 23 -18.84 49.01 -11.22
C ASP A 23 -18.86 48.16 -12.50
N LEU A 24 -18.37 46.91 -12.38
CA LEU A 24 -18.32 45.98 -13.49
C LEU A 24 -19.71 45.39 -13.74
N GLY A 25 -20.05 45.29 -15.03
CA GLY A 25 -21.30 44.65 -15.46
C GLY A 25 -21.46 43.25 -14.85
N ILE A 26 -22.71 42.85 -14.61
CA ILE A 26 -23.08 41.64 -13.86
C ILE A 26 -22.34 40.39 -14.40
N GLY A 27 -22.18 40.27 -15.72
CA GLY A 27 -21.44 39.15 -16.33
C GLY A 27 -19.96 39.08 -15.92
N TRP A 28 -19.26 40.22 -15.87
CA TRP A 28 -17.86 40.29 -15.44
C TRP A 28 -17.70 40.06 -13.93
N SER A 29 -18.66 40.53 -13.14
CA SER A 29 -18.69 40.31 -11.69
C SER A 29 -18.89 38.83 -11.33
N VAL A 30 -19.77 38.13 -12.05
CA VAL A 30 -19.93 36.66 -11.90
C VAL A 30 -18.66 35.93 -12.31
N PHE A 31 -18.05 36.30 -13.43
CA PHE A 31 -16.79 35.70 -13.89
C PHE A 31 -15.67 35.85 -12.86
N LEU A 32 -15.47 37.05 -12.32
CA LEU A 32 -14.43 37.30 -11.31
C LEU A 32 -14.71 36.58 -9.99
N GLY A 33 -15.97 36.43 -9.58
CA GLY A 33 -16.35 35.59 -8.44
C GLY A 33 -15.96 34.13 -8.64
N LEU A 34 -16.17 33.57 -9.83
CA LEU A 34 -15.76 32.20 -10.18
C LEU A 34 -14.24 32.05 -10.27
N VAL A 35 -13.53 33.05 -10.79
CA VAL A 35 -12.06 33.06 -10.81
C VAL A 35 -11.51 33.11 -9.38
N ALA A 36 -12.04 33.99 -8.53
CA ALA A 36 -11.64 34.08 -7.12
C ALA A 36 -11.88 32.75 -6.38
N PHE A 37 -13.03 32.10 -6.62
CA PHE A 37 -13.32 30.75 -6.13
C PHE A 37 -12.26 29.74 -6.56
N GLY A 38 -11.95 29.68 -7.87
CA GLY A 38 -10.99 28.75 -8.43
C GLY A 38 -9.58 28.96 -7.90
N VAL A 39 -9.12 30.20 -7.84
CA VAL A 39 -7.79 30.57 -7.32
C VAL A 39 -7.68 30.22 -5.84
N PHE A 40 -8.70 30.53 -5.03
CA PHE A 40 -8.70 30.18 -3.61
C PHE A 40 -8.68 28.66 -3.38
N GLN A 41 -9.51 27.90 -4.12
CA GLN A 41 -9.53 26.44 -4.03
C GLN A 41 -8.18 25.83 -4.43
N ALA A 42 -7.56 26.32 -5.51
CA ALA A 42 -6.27 25.85 -5.96
C ALA A 42 -5.16 26.16 -4.94
N ALA A 43 -5.08 27.41 -4.46
CA ALA A 43 -4.06 27.85 -3.51
C ALA A 43 -4.19 27.13 -2.16
N PHE A 44 -5.42 27.07 -1.62
CA PHE A 44 -5.69 26.39 -0.35
C PHE A 44 -5.49 24.88 -0.45
N GLY A 45 -5.96 24.27 -1.54
CA GLY A 45 -5.75 22.85 -1.83
C GLY A 45 -4.27 22.50 -1.90
N PHE A 46 -3.48 23.30 -2.62
CA PHE A 46 -2.02 23.13 -2.68
C PHE A 46 -1.35 23.27 -1.31
N PHE A 47 -1.75 24.27 -0.51
CA PHE A 47 -1.20 24.49 0.83
C PHE A 47 -1.46 23.31 1.78
N ILE A 48 -2.72 22.84 1.85
CA ILE A 48 -3.09 21.70 2.69
C ILE A 48 -2.41 20.43 2.19
N GLN A 49 -2.38 20.17 0.88
CA GLN A 49 -1.68 19.01 0.34
C GLN A 49 -0.20 19.03 0.72
N ARG A 50 0.46 20.19 0.68
CA ARG A 50 1.87 20.32 1.08
C ARG A 50 2.07 20.03 2.57
N LYS A 51 1.18 20.51 3.44
CA LYS A 51 1.21 20.23 4.89
C LYS A 51 0.95 18.76 5.22
N VAL A 52 -0.06 18.15 4.60
CA VAL A 52 -0.37 16.72 4.75
C VAL A 52 0.80 15.87 4.26
N LYS A 53 1.37 16.20 3.09
CA LYS A 53 2.56 15.51 2.57
C LYS A 53 3.74 15.64 3.53
N ALA A 54 3.98 16.81 4.11
CA ALA A 54 5.07 16.99 5.07
C ALA A 54 4.92 16.11 6.32
N ASP A 55 3.70 16.00 6.87
CA ASP A 55 3.46 15.10 8.02
C ASP A 55 3.53 13.61 7.61
N MET A 56 3.09 13.26 6.40
CA MET A 56 3.29 11.90 5.86
C MET A 56 4.77 11.55 5.65
N VAL A 57 5.59 12.51 5.23
CA VAL A 57 7.05 12.32 5.10
C VAL A 57 7.68 12.00 6.45
N LYS A 58 7.16 12.51 7.58
CA LYS A 58 7.64 12.11 8.91
C LYS A 58 7.35 10.64 9.20
N VAL A 59 6.14 10.19 8.91
CA VAL A 59 5.76 8.77 9.05
C VAL A 59 6.66 7.89 8.17
N GLN A 60 6.89 8.28 6.91
CA GLN A 60 7.81 7.60 6.01
C GLN A 60 9.25 7.61 6.54
N GLY A 61 9.71 8.73 7.10
CA GLY A 61 11.03 8.86 7.70
C GLY A 61 11.25 7.93 8.90
N ILE A 62 10.24 7.75 9.76
CA ILE A 62 10.29 6.76 10.86
C ILE A 62 10.43 5.34 10.28
N LEU A 63 9.65 5.01 9.25
CA LEU A 63 9.70 3.71 8.61
C LEU A 63 11.03 3.45 7.90
N GLU A 64 11.53 4.40 7.12
CA GLU A 64 12.83 4.30 6.45
C GLU A 64 13.97 4.20 7.46
N GLY A 65 13.91 4.95 8.56
CA GLY A 65 14.86 4.86 9.67
C GLY A 65 14.82 3.48 10.33
N GLY A 66 13.63 2.94 10.60
CA GLY A 66 13.42 1.59 11.13
C GLY A 66 13.94 0.51 10.19
N GLN A 67 13.61 0.61 8.89
CA GLN A 67 14.08 -0.32 7.85
C GLN A 67 15.61 -0.28 7.71
N LYS A 68 16.24 0.90 7.72
CA LYS A 68 17.70 1.02 7.69
C LYS A 68 18.35 0.37 8.91
N ARG A 69 17.79 0.55 10.11
CA ARG A 69 18.27 -0.12 11.34
C ARG A 69 18.17 -1.64 11.21
N LEU A 70 17.05 -2.16 10.70
CA LEU A 70 16.87 -3.59 10.44
C LEU A 70 17.86 -4.12 9.38
N GLN A 71 18.07 -3.39 8.29
CA GLN A 71 19.02 -3.78 7.24
C GLN A 71 20.46 -3.79 7.76
N GLN A 72 20.87 -2.78 8.53
CA GLN A 72 22.19 -2.75 9.16
C GLN A 72 22.38 -3.92 10.14
N LYS A 73 21.33 -4.25 10.89
CA LYS A 73 21.34 -5.41 11.80
C LYS A 73 21.46 -6.73 11.04
N MET A 74 20.71 -6.88 9.96
CA MET A 74 20.80 -8.04 9.07
C MET A 74 22.21 -8.19 8.47
N GLN A 75 22.83 -7.10 8.03
CA GLN A 75 24.21 -7.09 7.54
C GLN A 75 25.21 -7.50 8.63
N ARG A 76 25.03 -7.01 9.87
CA ARG A 76 25.86 -7.46 11.01
C ARG A 76 25.70 -8.95 11.27
N TRP A 77 24.50 -9.49 11.14
CA TRP A 77 24.25 -10.93 11.27
C TRP A 77 24.79 -11.77 10.13
N GLN A 78 24.92 -11.21 8.93
CA GLN A 78 25.65 -11.89 7.85
C GLN A 78 27.14 -12.03 8.20
N MET A 79 27.73 -11.03 8.85
CA MET A 79 29.14 -11.06 9.28
C MET A 79 29.36 -11.87 10.58
N ARG A 80 28.35 -11.91 11.47
CA ARG A 80 28.35 -12.66 12.72
C ARG A 80 26.99 -13.35 12.92
N PRO A 81 26.84 -14.60 12.47
CA PRO A 81 25.57 -15.31 12.52
C PRO A 81 25.03 -15.36 13.95
N PRO A 82 23.74 -15.04 14.16
CA PRO A 82 23.13 -15.20 15.47
C PRO A 82 23.14 -16.67 15.87
N GLY A 83 23.42 -16.95 17.15
CA GLY A 83 23.49 -18.32 17.68
C GLY A 83 22.18 -19.10 17.54
N SER A 84 21.03 -18.41 17.37
CA SER A 84 19.77 -19.05 16.98
C SER A 84 18.95 -18.16 16.03
N ILE A 85 18.40 -18.79 14.98
CA ILE A 85 17.58 -18.12 13.96
C ILE A 85 16.25 -17.62 14.57
N GLN A 86 15.67 -18.37 15.50
CA GLN A 86 14.42 -17.98 16.17
C GLN A 86 14.59 -16.75 17.06
N ALA A 87 15.69 -16.64 17.81
CA ALA A 87 15.95 -15.43 18.60
C ALA A 87 16.13 -14.21 17.69
N ALA A 88 16.85 -14.36 16.57
CA ALA A 88 17.03 -13.28 15.59
C ALA A 88 15.71 -12.83 14.94
N GLN A 89 14.81 -13.77 14.61
CA GLN A 89 13.47 -13.44 14.10
C GLN A 89 12.62 -12.71 15.15
N LYS A 90 12.66 -13.17 16.41
CA LYS A 90 11.96 -12.50 17.52
C LYS A 90 12.49 -11.07 17.72
N GLU A 91 13.80 -10.90 17.67
CA GLU A 91 14.44 -9.59 17.82
C GLU A 91 14.07 -8.63 16.68
N ILE A 92 14.03 -9.10 15.42
CA ILE A 92 13.50 -8.29 14.30
C ILE A 92 12.04 -7.91 14.55
N ALA A 93 11.20 -8.84 15.01
CA ALA A 93 9.79 -8.59 15.24
C ALA A 93 9.57 -7.55 16.34
N ASP A 94 10.35 -7.62 17.41
CA ASP A 94 10.29 -6.66 18.51
C ASP A 94 10.79 -5.27 18.08
N ASP A 95 11.90 -5.19 17.33
CA ASP A 95 12.37 -3.93 16.73
C ASP A 95 11.33 -3.33 15.77
N THR A 96 10.69 -4.18 14.95
CA THR A 96 9.62 -3.78 14.03
C THR A 96 8.44 -3.18 14.77
N ARG A 97 8.04 -3.80 15.89
CA ARG A 97 6.95 -3.28 16.73
C ARG A 97 7.26 -1.91 17.30
N VAL A 98 8.51 -1.62 17.68
CA VAL A 98 8.88 -0.32 18.26
C VAL A 98 8.66 0.80 17.25
N PHE A 99 9.31 0.76 16.09
CA PHE A 99 9.20 1.85 15.13
C PHE A 99 7.82 1.90 14.45
N VAL A 100 7.10 0.77 14.32
CA VAL A 100 5.72 0.78 13.81
C VAL A 100 4.78 1.46 14.81
N LYS A 101 4.97 1.27 16.12
CA LYS A 101 4.19 2.00 17.14
C LYS A 101 4.46 3.50 17.10
N GLU A 102 5.71 3.91 16.93
CA GLU A 102 6.07 5.32 16.73
C GLU A 102 5.41 5.90 15.47
N ALA A 103 5.46 5.17 14.36
CA ALA A 103 4.81 5.55 13.12
C ALA A 103 3.28 5.67 13.29
N LEU A 104 2.64 4.72 13.98
CA LEU A 104 1.21 4.77 14.29
C LEU A 104 0.85 6.00 15.13
N ALA A 105 1.65 6.34 16.14
CA ALA A 105 1.46 7.56 16.93
C ALA A 105 1.56 8.82 16.05
N GLU A 106 2.54 8.87 15.14
CA GLU A 106 2.68 10.00 14.22
C GLU A 106 1.52 10.08 13.20
N THR A 107 0.90 8.96 12.81
CA THR A 107 -0.30 9.01 11.96
C THR A 107 -1.46 9.73 12.62
N GLU A 108 -1.58 9.72 13.94
CA GLU A 108 -2.66 10.44 14.65
C GLU A 108 -2.55 11.96 14.52
N ASN A 109 -1.34 12.49 14.28
CA ASN A 109 -1.15 13.92 14.00
C ASN A 109 -1.86 14.38 12.72
N LEU A 110 -2.19 13.46 11.82
CA LEU A 110 -2.94 13.76 10.59
C LEU A 110 -4.43 14.02 10.86
N ARG A 111 -4.94 13.62 12.03
CA ARG A 111 -6.35 13.81 12.42
C ARG A 111 -6.76 15.28 12.43
N LYS A 112 -5.83 16.21 12.66
CA LYS A 112 -6.08 17.66 12.60
C LYS A 112 -6.57 18.14 11.22
N TYR A 113 -6.29 17.40 10.15
CA TYR A 113 -6.71 17.75 8.79
C TYR A 113 -8.12 17.25 8.43
N ARG A 114 -8.80 16.52 9.31
CA ARG A 114 -10.11 15.89 9.10
C ARG A 114 -11.20 16.82 8.57
N LEU A 115 -11.25 18.05 9.08
CA LEU A 115 -12.25 19.04 8.66
C LEU A 115 -11.96 19.63 7.26
N TRP A 116 -10.68 19.60 6.89
CA TRP A 116 -10.13 20.21 5.68
C TRP A 116 -10.16 19.22 4.51
N VAL A 117 -9.77 17.97 4.76
CA VAL A 117 -9.64 16.91 3.74
C VAL A 117 -10.62 15.77 4.05
N PRO A 118 -11.77 15.67 3.34
CA PRO A 118 -12.80 14.67 3.65
C PRO A 118 -12.31 13.21 3.61
N MET A 119 -11.28 12.91 2.83
CA MET A 119 -10.76 11.55 2.64
C MET A 119 -9.57 11.21 3.56
N ILE A 120 -9.11 12.14 4.41
CA ILE A 120 -7.91 11.91 5.23
C ILE A 120 -8.12 10.77 6.22
N GLU A 121 -9.31 10.61 6.79
CA GLU A 121 -9.60 9.50 7.71
C GLU A 121 -9.42 8.15 7.02
N ARG A 122 -9.82 8.03 5.74
CA ARG A 122 -9.63 6.81 4.96
C ARG A 122 -8.16 6.59 4.58
N GLN A 123 -7.43 7.67 4.26
CA GLN A 123 -5.98 7.61 4.02
C GLN A 123 -5.22 7.16 5.28
N MET A 124 -5.57 7.73 6.44
CA MET A 124 -5.04 7.33 7.75
C MET A 124 -5.36 5.86 8.04
N ALA A 125 -6.62 5.43 7.87
CA ALA A 125 -7.00 4.03 8.06
C ALA A 125 -6.20 3.08 7.17
N THR A 126 -5.88 3.51 5.93
CA THR A 126 -5.06 2.72 4.99
C THR A 126 -3.61 2.61 5.46
N ALA A 127 -3.00 3.72 5.88
CA ALA A 127 -1.65 3.75 6.42
C ALA A 127 -1.55 2.91 7.72
N GLN A 128 -2.49 3.12 8.65
CA GLN A 128 -2.59 2.33 9.88
C GLN A 128 -2.81 0.85 9.58
N LEU A 129 -3.59 0.49 8.55
CA LEU A 129 -3.77 -0.89 8.14
C LEU A 129 -2.45 -1.51 7.69
N GLN A 130 -1.68 -0.84 6.82
CA GLN A 130 -0.37 -1.33 6.38
C GLN A 130 0.62 -1.46 7.55
N LEU A 131 0.63 -0.49 8.47
CA LEU A 131 1.47 -0.51 9.68
C LEU A 131 1.12 -1.69 10.59
N ASN A 132 -0.17 -1.87 10.92
CA ASN A 132 -0.62 -2.99 11.75
C ASN A 132 -0.40 -4.34 11.06
N TRP A 133 -0.45 -4.38 9.73
CA TRP A 133 -0.09 -5.56 8.96
C TRP A 133 1.38 -5.95 9.20
N MET A 134 2.33 -5.01 9.13
CA MET A 134 3.76 -5.30 9.34
C MET A 134 4.07 -5.99 10.68
N ILE A 135 3.32 -5.64 11.74
CA ILE A 135 3.49 -6.23 13.09
C ILE A 135 2.58 -7.44 13.34
N LYS A 136 1.87 -7.91 12.31
CA LYS A 136 0.90 -9.01 12.36
C LYS A 136 -0.24 -8.79 13.37
N ASP A 137 -0.64 -7.54 13.62
CA ASP A 137 -1.83 -7.23 14.41
C ASP A 137 -3.09 -7.32 13.52
N PHE A 138 -3.51 -8.56 13.26
CA PHE A 138 -4.64 -8.84 12.38
C PHE A 138 -5.97 -8.34 12.94
N LYS A 139 -6.12 -8.29 14.27
CA LYS A 139 -7.35 -7.76 14.90
C LYS A 139 -7.54 -6.30 14.53
N ARG A 140 -6.47 -5.51 14.59
CA ARG A 140 -6.55 -4.10 14.21
C ARG A 140 -6.73 -3.94 12.70
N VAL A 141 -6.06 -4.73 11.88
CA VAL A 141 -6.23 -4.77 10.42
C VAL A 141 -7.70 -5.02 10.03
N ASP A 142 -8.35 -6.01 10.63
CA ASP A 142 -9.74 -6.36 10.35
C ASP A 142 -10.69 -5.21 10.73
N SER A 143 -10.42 -4.51 11.84
CA SER A 143 -11.21 -3.33 12.24
C SER A 143 -11.07 -2.14 11.29
N LEU A 144 -9.93 -2.02 10.60
CA LEU A 144 -9.61 -0.93 9.69
C LEU A 144 -10.00 -1.23 8.23
N MET A 145 -10.11 -2.51 7.85
CA MET A 145 -10.45 -2.98 6.50
C MET A 145 -11.66 -2.26 5.87
N PRO A 146 -12.80 -2.03 6.56
CA PRO A 146 -13.95 -1.35 5.95
C PRO A 146 -13.71 0.13 5.63
N LYS A 147 -12.78 0.78 6.33
CA LYS A 147 -12.46 2.21 6.20
C LYS A 147 -11.28 2.46 5.28
N ALA A 148 -10.43 1.46 5.10
CA ALA A 148 -9.23 1.53 4.28
C ALA A 148 -9.56 1.61 2.77
N MET A 149 -8.64 2.23 2.05
CA MET A 149 -8.69 2.41 0.60
C MET A 149 -7.76 1.40 -0.07
N PHE A 150 -8.35 0.45 -0.79
CA PHE A 150 -7.61 -0.53 -1.58
C PHE A 150 -7.41 -0.01 -3.00
N LEU A 151 -6.41 0.86 -3.18
CA LEU A 151 -6.11 1.53 -4.46
C LEU A 151 -4.80 1.05 -5.07
N ASP A 152 -3.79 0.85 -4.24
CA ASP A 152 -2.47 0.37 -4.65
C ASP A 152 -2.43 -1.18 -4.66
N PRO A 153 -1.58 -1.78 -5.52
CA PRO A 153 -1.48 -3.23 -5.62
C PRO A 153 -1.10 -3.92 -4.30
N MET A 154 -0.35 -3.25 -3.42
CA MET A 154 0.04 -3.81 -2.12
C MET A 154 -1.15 -3.92 -1.16
N THR A 155 -1.96 -2.87 -0.98
CA THR A 155 -3.14 -2.95 -0.10
C THR A 155 -4.17 -3.95 -0.61
N VAL A 156 -4.36 -4.05 -1.92
CA VAL A 156 -5.24 -5.07 -2.51
C VAL A 156 -4.68 -6.48 -2.24
N ALA A 157 -3.36 -6.67 -2.35
CA ALA A 157 -2.72 -7.95 -2.06
C ALA A 157 -2.83 -8.32 -0.58
N ILE A 158 -2.67 -7.36 0.34
CA ILE A 158 -2.94 -7.55 1.78
C ILE A 158 -4.37 -8.01 2.00
N LYS A 159 -5.35 -7.36 1.35
CA LYS A 159 -6.76 -7.75 1.47
C LYS A 159 -7.00 -9.18 0.99
N LEU A 160 -6.45 -9.56 -0.16
CA LEU A 160 -6.54 -10.92 -0.71
C LEU A 160 -5.87 -11.93 0.23
N ALA A 161 -4.69 -11.61 0.74
CA ALA A 161 -3.97 -12.45 1.70
C ALA A 161 -4.80 -12.66 2.97
N ARG A 162 -5.43 -11.59 3.49
CA ARG A 162 -6.29 -11.68 4.68
C ARG A 162 -7.55 -12.51 4.41
N GLN A 163 -8.19 -12.34 3.25
CA GLN A 163 -9.34 -13.17 2.84
C GLN A 163 -8.96 -14.65 2.76
N GLN A 164 -7.78 -14.97 2.23
CA GLN A 164 -7.28 -16.34 2.20
C GLN A 164 -7.02 -16.90 3.61
N MET A 165 -6.43 -16.11 4.51
CA MET A 165 -6.22 -16.50 5.91
C MET A 165 -7.54 -16.74 6.67
N LEU A 166 -8.59 -15.98 6.33
CA LEU A 166 -9.93 -16.14 6.90
C LEU A 166 -10.75 -17.26 6.24
N GLY A 167 -10.21 -17.91 5.21
CA GLY A 167 -10.91 -18.99 4.50
C GLY A 167 -12.08 -18.51 3.65
N ALA A 168 -12.08 -17.25 3.19
CA ALA A 168 -13.13 -16.70 2.33
C ALA A 168 -13.32 -17.51 1.04
N ASP A 169 -14.52 -17.39 0.45
CA ASP A 169 -14.85 -18.06 -0.80
C ASP A 169 -14.02 -17.53 -1.98
N VAL A 170 -13.70 -18.41 -2.92
CA VAL A 170 -12.87 -18.10 -4.10
C VAL A 170 -13.54 -17.02 -4.95
N ALA A 171 -14.88 -17.01 -5.06
CA ALA A 171 -15.58 -16.00 -5.85
C ALA A 171 -15.49 -14.59 -5.21
N GLU A 172 -15.45 -14.49 -3.89
CA GLU A 172 -15.26 -13.20 -3.20
C GLU A 172 -13.84 -12.66 -3.40
N MET A 173 -12.84 -13.53 -3.32
CA MET A 173 -11.45 -13.18 -3.59
C MET A 173 -11.26 -12.78 -5.06
N GLU A 174 -11.90 -13.47 -5.99
CA GLU A 174 -11.86 -13.14 -7.42
C GLU A 174 -12.43 -11.74 -7.70
N LYS A 175 -13.55 -11.37 -7.06
CA LYS A 175 -14.11 -10.01 -7.15
C LYS A 175 -13.10 -8.95 -6.68
N THR A 176 -12.39 -9.23 -5.60
CA THR A 176 -11.35 -8.34 -5.06
C THR A 176 -10.18 -8.21 -6.03
N TYR A 177 -9.70 -9.34 -6.58
CA TYR A 177 -8.65 -9.38 -7.58
C TYR A 177 -9.01 -8.59 -8.85
N ARG A 178 -10.16 -8.90 -9.47
CA ARG A 178 -10.63 -8.22 -10.70
C ARG A 178 -10.79 -6.71 -10.49
N LYS A 179 -11.29 -6.28 -9.34
CA LYS A 179 -11.42 -4.85 -9.00
C LYS A 179 -10.06 -4.18 -8.85
N GLY A 180 -9.07 -4.87 -8.29
CA GLY A 180 -7.69 -4.42 -8.18
C GLY A 180 -7.03 -4.22 -9.54
N VAL A 181 -7.04 -5.26 -10.38
CA VAL A 181 -6.34 -5.28 -11.68
C VAL A 181 -6.87 -4.22 -12.65
N ARG A 182 -8.18 -3.93 -12.64
CA ARG A 182 -8.81 -2.91 -13.52
C ARG A 182 -8.18 -1.52 -13.45
N ARG A 183 -7.46 -1.19 -12.36
CA ARG A 183 -6.88 0.14 -12.12
C ARG A 183 -5.38 0.20 -12.38
N LEU A 184 -4.75 -0.94 -12.62
CA LEU A 184 -3.30 -1.06 -12.71
C LEU A 184 -2.85 -0.84 -14.15
N ARG A 185 -1.71 -0.16 -14.28
CA ARG A 185 -1.02 -0.02 -15.55
C ARG A 185 -0.08 -1.20 -15.78
N TYR A 186 0.53 -1.23 -16.97
CA TYR A 186 1.53 -2.21 -17.35
C TYR A 186 2.60 -2.40 -16.24
N ASN A 187 2.96 -3.66 -15.95
CA ASN A 187 3.86 -4.11 -14.87
C ASN A 187 3.42 -3.82 -13.42
N GLN A 188 2.33 -3.10 -13.16
CA GLN A 188 1.87 -2.85 -11.78
C GLN A 188 1.02 -4.00 -11.20
N ASN A 189 0.64 -4.97 -12.04
CA ASN A 189 -0.17 -6.13 -11.65
C ASN A 189 0.64 -7.30 -11.09
N VAL A 190 1.98 -7.23 -11.09
CA VAL A 190 2.87 -8.38 -10.77
C VAL A 190 2.55 -9.00 -9.42
N LEU A 191 2.54 -8.19 -8.36
CA LEU A 191 2.27 -8.66 -6.99
C LEU A 191 0.86 -9.27 -6.87
N LEU A 192 -0.14 -8.67 -7.52
CA LEU A 192 -1.52 -9.14 -7.45
C LEU A 192 -1.74 -10.43 -8.23
N ALA A 193 -1.15 -10.55 -9.43
CA ALA A 193 -1.19 -11.75 -10.22
C ALA A 193 -0.48 -12.91 -9.51
N ALA A 194 0.67 -12.64 -8.89
CA ALA A 194 1.39 -13.61 -8.07
C ALA A 194 0.58 -14.07 -6.85
N THR A 195 -0.06 -13.13 -6.15
CA THR A 195 -0.93 -13.43 -5.00
C THR A 195 -2.13 -14.28 -5.42
N TRP A 196 -2.80 -13.89 -6.50
CA TRP A 196 -4.00 -14.58 -6.97
C TRP A 196 -3.69 -15.98 -7.52
N SER A 197 -2.67 -16.10 -8.36
CA SER A 197 -2.23 -17.40 -8.87
C SER A 197 -1.78 -18.34 -7.75
N TRP A 198 -1.09 -17.83 -6.73
CA TRP A 198 -0.71 -18.63 -5.56
C TRP A 198 -1.93 -19.12 -4.77
N ILE A 199 -2.91 -18.25 -4.52
CA ILE A 199 -4.16 -18.63 -3.84
C ILE A 199 -4.86 -19.75 -4.61
N LEU A 200 -4.96 -19.64 -5.94
CA LEU A 200 -5.60 -20.64 -6.79
C LEU A 200 -4.86 -21.98 -6.78
N VAL A 201 -3.53 -21.96 -6.90
CA VAL A 201 -2.69 -23.17 -6.79
C VAL A 201 -2.86 -23.85 -5.43
N ASN A 202 -2.84 -23.07 -4.34
CA ASN A 202 -3.02 -23.59 -2.98
C ASN A 202 -4.43 -24.15 -2.73
N ARG A 203 -5.42 -23.71 -3.51
CA ARG A 203 -6.80 -24.24 -3.49
C ARG A 203 -7.01 -25.39 -4.49
N GLY A 204 -5.96 -25.89 -5.14
CA GLY A 204 -6.03 -26.96 -6.14
C GLY A 204 -6.59 -26.55 -7.50
N LYS A 205 -6.84 -25.26 -7.73
CA LYS A 205 -7.43 -24.72 -8.96
C LYS A 205 -6.35 -24.32 -9.98
N VAL A 206 -5.58 -25.31 -10.43
CA VAL A 206 -4.40 -25.09 -11.29
C VAL A 206 -4.76 -24.45 -12.64
N ASP A 207 -5.84 -24.91 -13.28
CA ASP A 207 -6.27 -24.37 -14.58
C ASP A 207 -6.70 -22.89 -14.50
N GLU A 208 -7.39 -22.52 -13.41
CA GLU A 208 -7.75 -21.13 -13.16
C GLU A 208 -6.49 -20.28 -12.90
N ALA A 209 -5.51 -20.82 -12.19
CA ALA A 209 -4.23 -20.14 -11.94
C ALA A 209 -3.46 -19.88 -13.24
N PHE A 210 -3.42 -20.86 -14.15
CA PHE A 210 -2.80 -20.72 -15.47
C PHE A 210 -3.50 -19.64 -16.31
N LYS A 211 -4.84 -19.63 -16.34
CA LYS A 211 -5.62 -18.59 -17.02
C LYS A 211 -5.35 -17.20 -16.45
N ALA A 212 -5.31 -17.07 -15.12
CA ALA A 212 -5.01 -15.81 -14.45
C ALA A 212 -3.61 -15.28 -14.80
N LEU A 213 -2.59 -16.15 -14.84
CA LEU A 213 -1.23 -15.75 -15.26
C LEU A 213 -1.18 -15.36 -16.74
N THR A 214 -1.90 -16.09 -17.61
CA THR A 214 -1.98 -15.77 -19.03
C THR A 214 -2.56 -14.38 -19.26
N GLU A 215 -3.61 -14.02 -18.52
CA GLU A 215 -4.19 -12.67 -18.57
C GLU A 215 -3.23 -11.62 -18.01
N ALA A 216 -2.56 -11.91 -16.89
CA ALA A 216 -1.63 -10.99 -16.27
C ALA A 216 -0.41 -10.67 -17.17
N LEU A 217 0.12 -11.67 -17.87
CA LEU A 217 1.27 -11.54 -18.77
C LEU A 217 0.99 -10.68 -20.02
N LYS A 218 -0.28 -10.49 -20.41
CA LYS A 218 -0.62 -9.52 -21.46
C LYS A 218 -0.21 -8.09 -21.09
N ASN A 219 -0.17 -7.81 -19.79
CA ASN A 219 0.12 -6.48 -19.24
C ASN A 219 1.36 -6.48 -18.33
N SER A 220 2.20 -7.52 -18.39
CA SER A 220 3.42 -7.62 -17.57
C SER A 220 4.47 -8.50 -18.23
N ASP A 221 5.73 -8.06 -18.15
CA ASP A 221 6.89 -8.81 -18.63
C ASP A 221 7.74 -9.45 -17.52
N ASP A 222 7.23 -9.50 -16.29
CA ASP A 222 7.94 -10.04 -15.14
C ASP A 222 8.42 -11.49 -15.32
N ALA A 223 9.70 -11.72 -15.02
CA ALA A 223 10.36 -13.01 -15.19
C ALA A 223 9.82 -14.09 -14.24
N THR A 224 9.38 -13.71 -13.03
CA THR A 224 8.81 -14.65 -12.06
C THR A 224 7.45 -15.14 -12.52
N LEU A 225 6.61 -14.25 -13.05
CA LEU A 225 5.31 -14.62 -13.61
C LEU A 225 5.45 -15.51 -14.85
N LYS A 226 6.39 -15.21 -15.76
CA LYS A 226 6.67 -16.05 -16.95
C LYS A 226 7.11 -17.45 -16.53
N ARG A 227 8.07 -17.54 -15.61
CA ARG A 227 8.51 -18.82 -15.05
C ARG A 227 7.36 -19.61 -14.43
N ASN A 228 6.53 -18.96 -13.63
CA ASN A 228 5.39 -19.63 -12.98
C ASN A 228 4.36 -20.09 -14.02
N HIS A 229 4.11 -19.29 -15.06
CA HIS A 229 3.25 -19.65 -16.17
C HIS A 229 3.74 -20.90 -16.90
N GLU A 230 5.04 -20.97 -17.23
CA GLU A 230 5.67 -22.16 -17.82
C GLU A 230 5.61 -23.39 -16.91
N CYS A 231 5.76 -23.21 -15.59
CA CYS A 231 5.63 -24.31 -14.63
C CYS A 231 4.21 -24.89 -14.64
N LEU A 232 3.19 -24.03 -14.64
CA LEU A 232 1.79 -24.48 -14.67
C LEU A 232 1.43 -25.11 -16.02
N MET A 233 1.93 -24.58 -17.14
CA MET A 233 1.73 -25.16 -18.47
C MET A 233 2.26 -26.59 -18.56
N ASN A 234 3.40 -26.86 -17.91
CA ASN A 234 4.06 -28.16 -17.93
C ASN A 234 3.60 -29.11 -16.79
N ASN A 235 2.50 -28.80 -16.09
CA ASN A 235 2.02 -29.52 -14.91
C ASN A 235 3.06 -29.65 -13.78
N LYS A 236 4.05 -28.76 -13.72
CA LYS A 236 5.11 -28.71 -12.71
C LYS A 236 4.68 -27.84 -11.52
N VAL A 237 3.53 -28.16 -10.92
CA VAL A 237 2.95 -27.38 -9.81
C VAL A 237 3.90 -27.26 -8.62
N ALA A 238 4.69 -28.30 -8.33
CA ALA A 238 5.69 -28.29 -7.25
C ALA A 238 6.82 -27.25 -7.45
N HIS A 239 7.03 -26.76 -8.68
CA HIS A 239 8.05 -25.77 -9.00
C HIS A 239 7.51 -24.33 -9.00
N PHE A 240 6.19 -24.14 -8.84
CA PHE A 240 5.55 -22.84 -8.70
C PHE A 240 6.05 -22.15 -7.42
N ASN A 241 6.59 -20.94 -7.57
CA ASN A 241 7.14 -20.18 -6.45
C ASN A 241 7.23 -18.69 -6.79
N ASN A 242 6.83 -17.84 -5.84
CA ASN A 242 6.85 -16.39 -5.98
C ASN A 242 8.10 -15.73 -5.37
N SER A 243 9.11 -16.50 -4.94
CA SER A 243 10.33 -15.96 -4.31
C SER A 243 11.09 -14.95 -5.16
N GLY A 244 10.92 -14.97 -6.48
CA GLY A 244 11.55 -14.00 -7.40
C GLY A 244 11.04 -12.56 -7.22
N ILE A 245 9.88 -12.37 -6.60
CA ILE A 245 9.30 -11.05 -6.28
C ILE A 245 9.96 -10.43 -5.03
N GLY A 246 10.64 -11.25 -4.21
CA GLY A 246 11.39 -10.80 -3.05
C GLY A 246 10.53 -10.35 -1.87
N ASP A 247 10.97 -9.31 -1.17
CA ASP A 247 10.40 -8.88 0.11
C ASP A 247 8.92 -8.49 0.02
N GLN A 248 8.47 -7.97 -1.13
CA GLN A 248 7.05 -7.64 -1.33
C GLN A 248 6.16 -8.88 -1.22
N TRP A 249 6.61 -10.04 -1.72
CA TRP A 249 5.87 -11.30 -1.59
C TRP A 249 5.82 -11.76 -0.13
N TYR A 250 6.97 -11.78 0.54
CA TYR A 250 7.07 -12.24 1.93
C TYR A 250 6.36 -11.32 2.92
N SER A 251 6.20 -10.04 2.58
CA SER A 251 5.43 -9.08 3.37
C SER A 251 3.93 -9.41 3.45
N LEU A 252 3.41 -10.29 2.58
CA LEU A 252 2.02 -10.76 2.63
C LEU A 252 1.80 -11.89 3.64
N PHE A 253 2.87 -12.44 4.23
CA PHE A 253 2.81 -13.53 5.21
C PHE A 253 2.05 -14.78 4.74
N LEU A 254 1.93 -14.96 3.41
CA LEU A 254 1.38 -16.17 2.80
C LEU A 254 2.41 -17.29 2.78
N GLU A 255 3.69 -16.94 2.64
CA GLU A 255 4.82 -17.85 2.68
C GLU A 255 5.95 -17.23 3.51
N GLU A 256 6.78 -18.09 4.12
CA GLU A 256 8.00 -17.67 4.78
C GLU A 256 9.21 -17.78 3.83
N PRO A 257 10.18 -16.85 3.92
CA PRO A 257 11.39 -16.94 3.11
C PRO A 257 12.16 -18.21 3.47
N LYS A 258 12.44 -19.04 2.46
CA LYS A 258 13.28 -20.24 2.63
C LYS A 258 14.74 -19.79 2.83
N VAL A 259 15.15 -19.59 4.08
CA VAL A 259 16.53 -19.24 4.43
C VAL A 259 17.42 -20.42 4.06
N LYS A 260 18.18 -20.29 2.96
CA LYS A 260 19.23 -21.25 2.63
C LYS A 260 20.42 -20.99 3.55
N THR A 261 20.51 -21.74 4.64
CA THR A 261 21.72 -21.76 5.46
C THR A 261 22.87 -22.26 4.57
N GLN A 262 23.79 -21.37 4.17
CA GLN A 262 25.03 -21.82 3.55
C GLN A 262 25.75 -22.66 4.59
N ARG A 263 25.92 -23.97 4.30
CA ARG A 263 26.80 -24.80 5.12
C ARG A 263 28.19 -24.16 5.06
N PRO A 264 28.84 -23.88 6.20
CA PRO A 264 30.22 -23.42 6.18
C PRO A 264 31.03 -24.46 5.41
N ARG A 265 31.70 -24.04 4.33
CA ARG A 265 32.66 -24.90 3.63
C ARG A 265 33.72 -25.24 4.67
N SER A 266 33.89 -26.53 4.96
CA SER A 266 34.96 -26.99 5.85
C SER A 266 36.29 -26.57 5.24
N VAL A 267 36.94 -25.58 5.83
CA VAL A 267 38.31 -25.23 5.49
C VAL A 267 39.20 -26.26 6.18
N TYR A 268 39.35 -27.42 5.56
CA TYR A 268 40.51 -28.27 5.79
C TYR A 268 41.46 -28.05 4.60
N ARG A 269 42.55 -27.34 4.86
CA ARG A 269 43.79 -27.37 4.08
C ARG A 269 44.95 -27.42 5.07
#